data_AF-A0A8T1P3R3-F1
#
_entry.id   AF-A0A8T1P3R3-F1
#
_cell.length_a   1.000
_cell.length_b   1.000
_cell.length_c   1.000
_cell.angle_alpha   90.00
_cell.angle_beta   90.00
_cell.angle_gamma   90.00
#
_symmetry.space_group_name_H-M   'P 1'
#
loop_
_entity.id
_entity.type
_entity.pdbx_description
1 polymer ?
#
loop_
_entity_poly.entity_id
_entity_poly.type
_entity_poly.pdbx_seq_one_letter_code
_entity_poly.pdbx_strand_id
1 'polypeptide(L)'
;MQSELEFAQAQIIELKAELEYERKTRKKAESMNKRLAKELAQERRGREAMEKVCEELAKEISSDKVEINMMKREMEEERKMLRMAEVLREERVQMKLTEAKFLFEEKLSELERTRIQKKSCDYNSNGVSLMTIQRKASPEPENPHIKRGIKGFVEFPRVVRAMGSKSRHWGTKLECQKSQLRILLKQRSPIRSNNLILG
;
A
#
# COMPACT_ATOMS: atom_id res chain seq x y z
N MET A 1 24.17 100.69 -3.07
CA MET A 1 22.72 100.53 -2.80
C MET A 1 21.97 99.90 -3.98
N GLN A 2 22.02 100.43 -5.20
CA GLN A 2 21.25 99.85 -6.33
C GLN A 2 21.73 98.44 -6.75
N SER A 3 23.04 98.17 -6.77
CA SER A 3 23.57 96.83 -7.13
C SER A 3 23.33 95.75 -6.08
N GLU A 4 23.23 96.12 -4.79
CA GLU A 4 22.92 95.17 -3.70
C GLU A 4 21.47 94.70 -3.78
N LEU A 5 20.55 95.60 -4.17
CA LEU A 5 19.15 95.29 -4.39
C LEU A 5 18.97 94.35 -5.59
N GLU A 6 19.64 94.62 -6.71
CA GLU A 6 19.62 93.76 -7.90
C GLU A 6 20.19 92.37 -7.61
N PHE A 7 21.28 92.28 -6.85
CA PHE A 7 21.86 91.02 -6.41
C PHE A 7 20.92 90.21 -5.51
N ALA A 8 20.25 90.87 -4.57
CA ALA A 8 19.25 90.22 -3.72
C ALA A 8 18.04 89.73 -4.55
N GLN A 9 17.60 90.50 -5.55
CA GLN A 9 16.52 90.09 -6.45
C GLN A 9 16.89 88.85 -7.26
N ALA A 10 18.12 88.77 -7.78
CA ALA A 10 18.61 87.60 -8.50
C ALA A 10 18.63 86.34 -7.62
N GLN A 11 19.16 86.43 -6.39
CA GLN A 11 19.14 85.32 -5.43
C GLN A 11 17.73 84.85 -5.08
N ILE A 12 16.78 85.79 -4.90
CA ILE A 12 15.38 85.44 -4.63
C ILE A 12 14.77 84.65 -5.79
N ILE A 13 15.09 85.00 -7.04
CA ILE A 13 14.60 84.29 -8.23
C ILE A 13 15.18 82.88 -8.29
N GLU A 14 16.48 82.73 -8.05
CA GLU A 14 17.18 81.44 -8.02
C GLU A 14 16.59 80.52 -6.94
N LEU A 15 16.51 80.99 -5.68
CA LEU A 15 15.95 80.21 -4.58
C LEU A 15 14.47 79.83 -4.81
N LYS A 16 13.69 80.67 -5.48
CA LYS A 16 12.32 80.32 -5.88
C LYS A 16 12.30 79.17 -6.90
N ALA A 17 13.19 79.17 -7.87
CA ALA A 17 13.29 78.12 -8.87
C ALA A 17 13.71 76.78 -8.23
N GLU A 18 14.69 76.81 -7.33
CA GLU A 18 15.12 75.64 -6.55
C GLU A 18 13.99 75.08 -5.69
N LEU A 19 13.28 75.94 -4.96
CA LEU A 19 12.14 75.52 -4.14
C LEU A 19 11.02 74.89 -4.98
N GLU A 20 10.73 75.41 -6.18
CA GLU A 20 9.76 74.80 -7.08
C GLU A 20 10.22 73.43 -7.60
N TYR A 21 11.50 73.30 -7.95
CA TYR A 21 12.09 72.04 -8.37
C TYR A 21 11.97 71.00 -7.25
N GLU A 22 12.35 71.37 -6.02
CA GLU A 22 12.31 70.50 -4.85
C GLU A 22 10.86 70.08 -4.50
N ARG A 23 9.89 70.98 -4.65
CA ARG A 23 8.47 70.62 -4.50
C ARG A 23 8.00 69.63 -5.55
N LYS A 24 8.47 69.75 -6.80
CA LYS A 24 8.13 68.81 -7.89
C LYS A 24 8.76 67.45 -7.66
N THR A 25 10.02 67.37 -7.23
CA THR A 25 10.69 66.11 -6.89
C THR A 25 10.03 65.44 -5.69
N ARG A 26 9.72 66.20 -4.64
CA ARG A 26 8.99 65.69 -3.46
C ARG A 26 7.63 65.09 -3.80
N LYS A 27 6.83 65.76 -4.64
CA LYS A 27 5.53 65.21 -5.11
C LYS A 27 5.69 63.89 -5.88
N LYS A 28 6.75 63.75 -6.69
CA LYS A 28 7.06 62.49 -7.39
C LYS A 28 7.48 61.39 -6.41
N ALA A 29 8.27 61.72 -5.39
CA ALA A 29 8.66 60.77 -4.35
C ALA A 29 7.46 60.31 -3.51
N GLU A 30 6.55 61.22 -3.14
CA GLU A 30 5.33 60.89 -2.39
C GLU A 30 4.39 59.96 -3.17
N SER A 31 4.22 60.20 -4.48
CA SER A 31 3.40 59.32 -5.32
C SER A 31 4.03 57.93 -5.49
N MET A 32 5.35 57.86 -5.65
CA MET A 32 6.10 56.61 -5.68
C MET A 32 5.99 55.86 -4.35
N ASN A 33 6.18 56.52 -3.21
CA ASN A 33 6.02 55.94 -1.88
C ASN A 33 4.61 55.36 -1.67
N LYS A 34 3.57 56.08 -2.12
CA LYS A 34 2.19 55.57 -2.06
C LYS A 34 2.00 54.30 -2.90
N ARG A 35 2.69 54.18 -4.03
CA ARG A 35 2.66 52.96 -4.86
C ARG A 35 3.40 51.82 -4.16
N LEU A 36 4.62 52.05 -3.71
CA LEU A 36 5.44 51.05 -3.01
C LEU A 36 4.77 50.52 -1.74
N ALA A 37 4.07 51.38 -0.99
CA ALA A 37 3.31 50.95 0.18
C ALA A 37 2.20 49.93 -0.16
N LYS A 38 1.52 50.11 -1.30
CA LYS A 38 0.50 49.16 -1.77
C LYS A 38 1.11 47.85 -2.24
N GLU A 39 2.20 47.92 -3.01
CA GLU A 39 2.93 46.74 -3.48
C GLU A 39 3.45 45.92 -2.29
N LEU A 40 4.04 46.57 -1.28
CA LEU A 40 4.51 45.92 -0.06
C LEU A 40 3.36 45.26 0.72
N ALA A 41 2.21 45.92 0.84
CA ALA A 41 1.05 45.35 1.51
C ALA A 41 0.45 44.15 0.76
N GLN A 42 0.48 44.17 -0.57
CA GLN A 42 0.06 43.03 -1.39
C GLN A 42 1.05 41.86 -1.27
N GLU A 43 2.35 42.14 -1.32
CA GLU A 43 3.42 41.15 -1.17
C GLU A 43 3.33 40.46 0.20
N ARG A 44 3.12 41.20 1.29
CA ARG A 44 2.92 40.63 2.64
C ARG A 44 1.73 39.69 2.70
N ARG A 45 0.58 40.09 2.14
CA ARG A 45 -0.61 39.22 2.05
C ARG A 45 -0.35 37.96 1.22
N GLY A 46 0.42 38.08 0.15
CA GLY A 46 0.84 36.95 -0.68
C GLY A 46 1.69 35.95 0.10
N ARG A 47 2.65 36.44 0.89
CA ARG A 47 3.48 35.59 1.76
C ARG A 47 2.67 34.92 2.85
N GLU A 48 1.80 35.65 3.54
CA GLU A 48 0.93 35.09 4.58
C GLU A 48 0.01 33.99 4.02
N ALA A 49 -0.53 34.17 2.81
CA ALA A 49 -1.33 33.15 2.15
C ALA A 49 -0.51 31.90 1.81
N MET A 50 0.71 32.08 1.29
CA MET A 50 1.62 30.97 0.98
C MET A 50 2.04 30.23 2.25
N GLU A 51 2.36 30.95 3.33
CA GLU A 51 2.76 30.35 4.61
C GLU A 51 1.67 29.43 5.17
N LYS A 52 0.40 29.83 5.10
CA LYS A 52 -0.73 28.99 5.51
C LYS A 52 -0.80 27.69 4.71
N VAL A 53 -0.64 27.77 3.38
CA VAL A 53 -0.63 26.58 2.52
C VAL A 53 0.56 25.67 2.87
N CYS A 54 1.74 26.23 3.12
CA CYS A 54 2.90 25.46 3.54
C CYS A 54 2.67 24.77 4.91
N GLU A 55 2.03 25.45 5.85
CA GLU A 55 1.69 24.90 7.16
C GLU A 55 0.68 23.75 7.06
N GLU A 56 -0.36 23.90 6.24
CA GLU A 56 -1.36 22.86 5.97
C GLU A 56 -0.71 21.62 5.33
N LEU A 57 0.12 21.81 4.31
CA LEU A 57 0.85 20.70 3.68
C LEU A 57 1.79 19.99 4.65
N ALA A 58 2.48 20.74 5.53
CA ALA A 58 3.34 20.14 6.56
C ALA A 58 2.53 19.26 7.53
N LYS A 59 1.33 19.70 7.92
CA LYS A 59 0.41 18.93 8.76
C LYS A 59 -0.06 17.66 8.05
N GLU A 60 -0.50 17.76 6.80
CA GLU A 60 -0.96 16.62 6.00
C GLU A 60 0.15 15.56 5.83
N ILE A 61 1.36 15.98 5.43
CA ILE A 61 2.52 15.09 5.30
C ILE A 61 2.83 14.38 6.63
N SER A 62 2.69 15.09 7.76
CA SER A 62 2.92 14.50 9.08
C SER A 62 1.86 13.45 9.43
N SER A 63 0.59 13.70 9.09
CA SER A 63 -0.52 12.76 9.29
C SER A 63 -0.36 11.52 8.43
N ASP A 64 -0.13 11.70 7.13
CA ASP A 64 0.07 10.61 6.17
C ASP A 64 1.23 9.70 6.59
N LYS A 65 2.31 10.29 7.10
CA LYS A 65 3.46 9.54 7.60
C LYS A 65 3.07 8.64 8.77
N VAL A 66 2.21 9.10 9.67
CA VAL A 66 1.70 8.30 10.80
C VAL A 66 0.82 7.17 10.27
N GLU A 67 -0.13 7.46 9.39
CA GLU A 67 -1.04 6.46 8.80
C GLU A 67 -0.29 5.37 8.04
N ILE A 68 0.69 5.75 7.21
CA ILE A 68 1.56 4.81 6.48
C ILE A 68 2.30 3.89 7.45
N ASN A 69 2.82 4.40 8.56
CA ASN A 69 3.54 3.59 9.54
C ASN A 69 2.60 2.62 10.28
N MET A 70 1.36 3.04 10.53
CA MET A 70 0.34 2.20 11.14
C MET A 70 -0.03 1.05 10.20
N MET A 71 -0.37 1.35 8.94
CA MET A 71 -0.66 0.34 7.92
C MET A 71 0.51 -0.65 7.71
N LYS A 72 1.75 -0.17 7.74
CA LYS A 72 2.93 -1.06 7.64
C LYS A 72 3.01 -2.06 8.78
N ARG A 73 2.62 -1.67 9.99
CA ARG A 73 2.60 -2.56 11.17
C ARG A 73 1.53 -3.63 11.01
N GLU A 74 0.31 -3.23 10.67
CA GLU A 74 -0.81 -4.14 10.42
C GLU A 74 -0.47 -5.16 9.33
N MET A 75 0.10 -4.70 8.21
CA MET A 75 0.55 -5.57 7.12
C MET A 75 1.61 -6.59 7.56
N GLU A 76 2.53 -6.22 8.46
CA GLU A 76 3.53 -7.16 8.97
C GLU A 76 2.92 -8.19 9.94
N GLU A 77 1.92 -7.79 10.72
CA GLU A 77 1.16 -8.69 11.59
C GLU A 77 0.35 -9.70 10.77
N GLU A 78 -0.34 -9.25 9.71
CA GLU A 78 -1.03 -10.15 8.77
C GLU A 78 -0.07 -11.14 8.11
N ARG A 79 1.11 -10.68 7.68
CA ARG A 79 2.15 -11.57 7.12
C ARG A 79 2.62 -12.62 8.12
N LYS A 80 2.81 -12.24 9.39
CA LYS A 80 3.16 -13.20 10.45
C LYS A 80 2.03 -14.21 10.66
N MET A 81 0.78 -13.76 10.71
CA MET A 81 -0.37 -14.64 10.87
C MET A 81 -0.48 -15.65 9.72
N LEU A 82 -0.30 -15.21 8.48
CA LEU A 82 -0.32 -16.09 7.30
C LEU A 82 0.78 -17.15 7.36
N ARG A 83 2.02 -16.77 7.74
CA ARG A 83 3.12 -17.72 7.94
C ARG A 83 2.79 -18.76 9.02
N MET A 84 2.23 -18.33 10.15
CA MET A 84 1.83 -19.25 11.23
C MET A 84 0.70 -20.19 10.78
N ALA A 85 -0.27 -19.70 10.01
CA ALA A 85 -1.35 -20.51 9.47
C ALA A 85 -0.85 -21.59 8.49
N GLU A 86 0.18 -21.28 7.70
CA GLU A 86 0.82 -22.24 6.80
C GLU A 86 1.52 -23.36 7.58
N VAL A 87 2.33 -23.01 8.59
CA VAL A 87 3.00 -23.99 9.48
C VAL A 87 1.98 -24.92 10.15
N LEU A 88 0.91 -24.37 10.73
CA LEU A 88 -0.14 -25.17 11.37
C LEU A 88 -0.85 -26.11 10.39
N ARG A 89 -1.00 -25.70 9.13
CA ARG A 89 -1.56 -26.55 8.08
C ARG A 89 -0.60 -27.69 7.74
N GLU A 90 0.69 -27.40 7.61
CA GLU A 90 1.73 -28.40 7.36
C GLU A 90 1.83 -29.42 8.50
N GLU A 91 1.90 -28.95 9.74
CA GLU A 91 1.94 -29.81 10.93
C GLU A 91 0.72 -30.73 11.00
N ARG A 92 -0.48 -30.22 10.71
CA ARG A 92 -1.70 -31.04 10.64
C ARG A 92 -1.61 -32.13 9.57
N VAL A 93 -1.05 -31.83 8.40
CA VAL A 93 -0.88 -32.81 7.32
C VAL A 93 0.15 -33.86 7.72
N GLN A 94 1.28 -33.45 8.30
CA GLN A 94 2.31 -34.38 8.80
C GLN A 94 1.75 -35.32 9.87
N MET A 95 0.96 -34.81 10.81
CA MET A 95 0.30 -35.63 11.84
C MET A 95 -0.63 -36.70 11.20
N LYS A 96 -1.46 -36.32 10.22
CA LYS A 96 -2.34 -37.28 9.54
C LYS A 96 -1.57 -38.33 8.74
N LEU A 97 -0.49 -37.92 8.06
CA LEU A 97 0.36 -38.84 7.30
C LEU A 97 1.08 -39.84 8.22
N THR A 98 1.56 -39.38 9.37
CA THR A 98 2.22 -40.23 10.37
C THR A 98 1.24 -41.19 11.05
N GLU A 99 0.03 -40.74 11.39
CA GLU A 99 -1.04 -41.61 11.90
C GLU A 99 -1.41 -42.70 10.88
N ALA A 100 -1.62 -42.34 9.62
CA ALA A 100 -1.90 -43.31 8.56
C ALA A 100 -0.74 -44.31 8.38
N LYS A 101 0.51 -43.83 8.42
CA LYS A 101 1.71 -44.68 8.36
C LYS A 101 1.71 -45.71 9.49
N PHE A 102 1.47 -45.28 10.73
CA PHE A 102 1.42 -46.17 11.89
C PHE A 102 0.31 -47.23 11.77
N LEU A 103 -0.89 -46.83 11.36
CA LEU A 103 -2.01 -47.76 11.13
C LEU A 103 -1.69 -48.80 10.04
N PHE A 104 -1.03 -48.39 8.96
CA PHE A 104 -0.61 -49.33 7.91
C PHE A 104 0.48 -50.28 8.40
N GLU A 105 1.49 -49.80 9.14
CA GLU A 105 2.53 -50.65 9.73
C GLU A 105 1.95 -51.69 10.70
N GLU A 106 0.96 -51.31 11.51
CA GLU A 106 0.24 -52.24 12.39
C GLU A 106 -0.49 -53.32 11.59
N LYS A 107 -1.26 -52.93 10.57
CA LYS A 107 -2.01 -53.87 9.72
C LYS A 107 -1.11 -54.79 8.92
N LEU A 108 0.01 -54.28 8.41
CA LEU A 108 1.02 -55.11 7.73
C LEU A 108 1.63 -56.13 8.70
N SER A 109 1.92 -55.74 9.95
CA SER A 109 2.43 -56.66 10.97
C SER A 109 1.40 -57.74 11.33
N GLU A 110 0.12 -57.41 11.42
CA GLU A 110 -0.98 -58.34 11.64
C GLU A 110 -1.13 -59.35 10.48
N LEU A 111 -1.03 -58.87 9.23
CA LEU A 111 -1.02 -59.72 8.04
C LEU A 111 0.19 -60.66 8.00
N GLU A 112 1.38 -60.21 8.38
CA GLU A 112 2.56 -61.07 8.44
C GLU A 112 2.40 -62.18 9.50
N ARG A 113 1.84 -61.85 10.68
CA ARG A 113 1.52 -62.84 11.73
C ARG A 113 0.54 -63.90 11.23
N THR A 114 -0.56 -63.49 10.60
CA THR A 114 -1.56 -64.44 10.04
C THR A 114 -0.98 -65.26 8.90
N ARG A 115 -0.09 -64.70 8.07
CA ARG A 115 0.64 -65.43 7.02
C ARG A 115 1.55 -66.50 7.59
N ILE A 116 2.31 -66.20 8.65
CA ILE A 116 3.16 -67.18 9.34
C ILE A 116 2.29 -68.27 9.98
N GLN A 117 1.20 -67.90 10.65
CA GLN A 117 0.28 -68.85 11.26
C GLN A 117 -0.34 -69.79 10.21
N LYS A 118 -0.79 -69.26 9.07
CA LYS A 118 -1.31 -70.05 7.95
C LYS A 118 -0.27 -71.01 7.38
N LYS A 119 0.98 -70.58 7.20
CA LYS A 119 2.09 -71.46 6.78
C LYS A 119 2.39 -72.57 7.79
N SER A 120 2.15 -72.35 9.09
CA SER A 120 2.33 -73.38 10.12
C SER A 120 1.22 -74.45 10.13
N CYS A 121 0.07 -74.17 9.50
CA CYS A 121 -1.07 -75.10 9.40
C CYS A 121 -1.06 -75.97 8.13
N ASP A 122 -0.12 -75.76 7.20
CA ASP A 122 -0.03 -76.50 5.92
C ASP A 122 0.86 -77.76 5.98
N TYR A 123 1.11 -78.30 7.19
CA TYR A 123 1.67 -79.65 7.39
C TYR A 123 0.59 -80.64 7.88
N ASN A 124 -0.57 -80.67 7.20
CA ASN A 124 -1.43 -81.85 7.02
C ASN A 124 -2.73 -81.46 6.32
N SER A 125 -2.75 -81.51 4.99
CA SER A 125 -3.80 -82.15 4.18
C SER A 125 -3.71 -81.67 2.73
N ASN A 126 -3.51 -82.62 1.81
CA ASN A 126 -3.95 -82.48 0.41
C ASN A 126 -5.44 -82.12 0.38
N GLY A 127 -5.86 -81.17 -0.45
CA GLY A 127 -7.29 -80.91 -0.69
C GLY A 127 -7.61 -79.50 -1.17
N VAL A 128 -7.57 -79.35 -2.49
CA VAL A 128 -8.24 -78.34 -3.35
C VAL A 128 -9.28 -77.42 -2.65
N SER A 129 -9.06 -76.10 -2.71
CA SER A 129 -10.04 -75.15 -3.27
C SER A 129 -9.43 -73.75 -3.36
N LEU A 130 -9.15 -73.33 -4.60
CA LEU A 130 -8.86 -71.94 -4.95
C LEU A 130 -10.15 -71.15 -4.77
N MET A 131 -10.34 -70.58 -3.58
CA MET A 131 -11.47 -69.67 -3.34
C MET A 131 -11.25 -68.40 -4.17
N THR A 132 -11.99 -68.31 -5.26
CA THR A 132 -12.21 -67.09 -6.04
C THR A 132 -12.53 -65.97 -5.06
N ILE A 133 -11.65 -64.97 -4.96
CA ILE A 133 -11.97 -63.72 -4.29
C ILE A 133 -13.07 -63.07 -5.13
N GLN A 134 -14.31 -63.33 -4.77
CA GLN A 134 -15.42 -62.49 -5.20
C GLN A 134 -15.07 -61.08 -4.70
N ARG A 135 -14.69 -60.20 -5.63
CA ARG A 135 -14.75 -58.75 -5.42
C ARG A 135 -16.22 -58.39 -5.20
N LYS A 136 -16.74 -58.67 -4.01
CA LYS A 136 -17.86 -57.92 -3.47
C LYS A 136 -17.29 -56.52 -3.26
N ALA A 137 -17.78 -55.56 -4.05
CA ALA A 137 -17.51 -54.16 -3.79
C ALA A 137 -17.96 -53.87 -2.35
N SER A 138 -17.00 -53.88 -1.43
CA SER A 138 -17.20 -53.31 -0.10
C SER A 138 -17.61 -51.86 -0.34
N PRO A 139 -18.70 -51.36 0.25
CA PRO A 139 -18.94 -49.93 0.28
C PRO A 139 -17.66 -49.30 0.82
N GLU A 140 -17.05 -48.41 0.04
CA GLU A 140 -15.95 -47.59 0.52
C GLU A 140 -16.38 -46.99 1.86
N PRO A 141 -15.53 -47.03 2.90
CA PRO A 141 -15.77 -46.26 4.11
C PRO A 141 -15.59 -44.78 3.74
N GLU A 142 -16.57 -44.25 3.02
CA GLU A 142 -16.59 -42.88 2.55
C GLU A 142 -16.94 -42.03 3.76
N ASN A 143 -15.92 -41.34 4.26
CA ASN A 143 -15.98 -40.55 5.47
C ASN A 143 -17.23 -39.64 5.45
N PRO A 144 -18.09 -39.66 6.49
CA PRO A 144 -19.33 -38.89 6.53
C PRO A 144 -19.13 -37.40 6.22
N HIS A 145 -17.96 -36.84 6.54
CA HIS A 145 -17.61 -35.46 6.25
C HIS A 145 -17.36 -35.18 4.75
N ILE A 146 -16.91 -36.17 3.97
CA ILE A 146 -16.69 -36.05 2.52
C ILE A 146 -18.03 -36.04 1.78
N LYS A 147 -18.92 -36.99 2.11
CA LYS A 147 -20.32 -36.99 1.62
C LYS A 147 -21.04 -35.69 2.01
N ARG A 148 -20.84 -35.20 3.24
CA ARG A 148 -21.49 -33.96 3.70
C ARG A 148 -21.00 -32.73 2.93
N GLY A 149 -19.72 -32.66 2.55
CA GLY A 149 -19.21 -31.57 1.72
C GLY A 149 -19.64 -31.61 0.24
N ILE A 150 -19.89 -32.81 -0.30
CA ILE A 150 -20.37 -32.99 -1.69
C ILE A 150 -21.91 -32.86 -1.78
N LYS A 151 -22.65 -33.35 -0.78
CA LYS A 151 -24.13 -33.35 -0.77
C LYS A 151 -24.73 -32.08 -0.16
N GLY A 152 -24.05 -31.48 0.80
CA GLY A 152 -24.34 -30.16 1.33
C GLY A 152 -23.21 -29.24 0.90
N PHE A 153 -23.40 -28.55 -0.23
CA PHE A 153 -22.78 -27.27 -0.54
C PHE A 153 -21.76 -26.82 0.52
N VAL A 154 -20.46 -27.06 0.31
CA VAL A 154 -19.45 -26.16 0.89
C VAL A 154 -19.58 -24.86 0.11
N GLU A 155 -20.68 -24.14 0.36
CA GLU A 155 -20.83 -22.78 -0.08
C GLU A 155 -19.94 -21.96 0.83
N PHE A 156 -18.71 -21.73 0.37
CA PHE A 156 -17.94 -20.60 0.86
C PHE A 156 -18.87 -19.39 0.84
N PRO A 157 -19.01 -18.62 1.94
CA PRO A 157 -19.90 -17.48 2.00
C PRO A 157 -19.67 -16.61 0.78
N ARG A 158 -20.58 -16.71 -0.19
CA ARG A 158 -20.55 -15.86 -1.36
C ARG A 158 -20.91 -14.49 -0.82
N VAL A 159 -19.90 -13.63 -0.69
CA VAL A 159 -20.09 -12.20 -0.46
C VAL A 159 -21.23 -11.74 -1.36
N VAL A 160 -22.27 -11.20 -0.71
CA VAL A 160 -23.57 -10.79 -1.23
C VAL A 160 -23.47 -10.34 -2.68
N ARG A 161 -24.13 -11.10 -3.58
CA ARG A 161 -24.32 -10.69 -4.96
C ARG A 161 -25.47 -9.67 -4.97
N ALA A 162 -25.12 -8.39 -4.81
CA ALA A 162 -26.05 -7.32 -5.16
C ALA A 162 -26.38 -7.42 -6.65
N MET A 163 -27.67 -7.51 -6.96
CA MET A 163 -28.20 -7.38 -8.31
C MET A 163 -27.89 -5.97 -8.82
N GLY A 164 -27.01 -5.86 -9.81
CA GLY A 164 -26.67 -4.59 -10.44
C GLY A 164 -25.52 -4.70 -11.44
N SER A 165 -25.86 -5.00 -12.69
CA SER A 165 -25.14 -4.56 -13.89
C SER A 165 -23.69 -5.01 -14.12
N LYS A 166 -23.56 -5.93 -15.09
CA LYS A 166 -22.50 -6.04 -16.12
C LYS A 166 -21.10 -6.54 -15.69
N SER A 167 -20.71 -7.63 -16.35
CA SER A 167 -19.34 -8.01 -16.74
C SER A 167 -18.26 -7.84 -15.66
N ARG A 168 -17.99 -8.95 -14.95
CA ARG A 168 -16.83 -9.12 -14.07
C ARG A 168 -15.55 -9.10 -14.91
N HIS A 169 -15.07 -7.90 -15.19
CA HIS A 169 -13.76 -7.67 -15.75
C HIS A 169 -12.77 -7.57 -14.57
N TRP A 170 -12.20 -8.70 -14.16
CA TRP A 170 -11.15 -8.76 -13.12
C TRP A 170 -9.77 -8.27 -13.64
N GLY A 171 -9.64 -8.02 -14.95
CA GLY A 171 -8.46 -7.43 -15.57
C GLY A 171 -8.22 -5.98 -15.16
N THR A 172 -9.24 -5.11 -15.18
CA THR A 172 -9.11 -3.65 -15.02
C THR A 172 -8.74 -3.26 -13.62
N LYS A 173 -9.11 -4.00 -12.57
CA LYS A 173 -8.71 -3.61 -11.21
C LYS A 173 -7.22 -3.83 -10.99
N LEU A 174 -6.69 -4.95 -11.49
CA LEU A 174 -5.26 -5.24 -11.47
C LEU A 174 -4.49 -4.36 -12.47
N GLU A 175 -5.07 -4.08 -13.64
CA GLU A 175 -4.49 -3.18 -14.64
C GLU A 175 -4.52 -1.71 -14.23
N CYS A 176 -5.54 -1.28 -13.48
CA CYS A 176 -5.65 0.06 -12.90
C CYS A 176 -4.64 0.24 -11.75
N GLN A 177 -4.50 -0.77 -10.88
CA GLN A 177 -3.43 -0.76 -9.87
C GLN A 177 -2.03 -0.81 -10.52
N LYS A 178 -1.85 -1.59 -11.59
CA LYS A 178 -0.59 -1.60 -12.37
C LYS A 178 -0.35 -0.29 -13.14
N SER A 179 -1.38 0.38 -13.65
CA SER A 179 -1.21 1.66 -14.34
C SER A 179 -0.88 2.78 -13.35
N GLN A 180 -1.53 2.81 -12.18
CA GLN A 180 -1.20 3.71 -11.07
C GLN A 180 0.25 3.50 -10.59
N LEU A 181 0.66 2.24 -10.38
CA LEU A 181 2.05 1.93 -10.03
C LEU A 181 3.04 2.33 -11.13
N ARG A 182 2.70 2.14 -12.42
CA ARG A 182 3.54 2.60 -13.53
C ARG A 182 3.68 4.12 -13.58
N ILE A 183 2.62 4.88 -13.27
CA ILE A 183 2.69 6.35 -13.20
C ILE A 183 3.61 6.78 -12.05
N LEU A 184 3.45 6.19 -10.86
CA LEU A 184 4.28 6.48 -9.68
C LEU A 184 5.75 6.09 -9.89
N LEU A 185 6.01 4.95 -10.53
CA LEU A 185 7.37 4.48 -10.81
C LEU A 185 8.02 5.23 -11.99
N LYS A 186 7.24 5.72 -12.96
CA LYS A 186 7.75 6.52 -14.10
C LYS A 186 8.10 7.95 -13.70
N GLN A 187 7.58 8.46 -12.58
CA GLN A 187 8.06 9.70 -11.95
C GLN A 187 9.33 9.50 -11.10
N ARG A 188 9.79 8.25 -10.92
CA ARG A 188 11.05 7.90 -10.26
C ARG A 188 12.13 7.54 -11.29
N SER A 189 12.45 8.47 -12.18
CA SER A 189 13.78 8.51 -12.80
C SER A 189 14.77 9.11 -11.79
N PRO A 190 16.05 8.69 -11.78
CA PRO A 190 17.00 9.12 -10.77
C PRO A 190 17.18 10.64 -10.89
N ILE A 191 17.07 11.33 -9.77
CA ILE A 191 17.51 12.72 -9.65
C ILE A 191 18.99 12.71 -10.04
N ARG A 192 19.27 13.19 -11.26
CA ARG A 192 20.62 13.49 -11.74
C ARG A 192 21.16 14.54 -10.77
N SER A 193 22.03 14.10 -9.87
CA SER A 193 22.78 14.96 -8.95
C SER A 193 23.60 15.95 -9.79
N ASN A 194 23.18 17.21 -9.83
CA ASN A 194 24.04 18.29 -10.28
C ASN A 194 24.83 18.79 -9.07
N ASN A 195 26.10 18.40 -9.01
CA ASN A 195 27.10 19.10 -8.20
C ASN A 195 27.41 20.42 -8.91
N LEU A 196 26.94 21.54 -8.37
CA LEU A 196 27.52 22.85 -8.67
C LEU A 196 28.48 23.19 -7.52
N ILE A 197 29.75 22.95 -7.79
CA ILE A 197 30.87 23.55 -7.06
C ILE A 197 30.88 25.02 -7.49
N LEU A 198 30.61 25.92 -6.54
CA LEU A 198 30.88 27.35 -6.71
C LEU A 198 32.26 27.61 -6.13
N GLY A 199 33.22 27.84 -7.02
CA GLY A 199 34.55 28.41 -6.76
C GLY A 199 34.74 29.62 -7.66
#